data_AF-A0A936FXE9-F1
#
_entry.id   AF-A0A936FXE9-F1
#
_cell.length_a   1.000
_cell.length_b   1.000
_cell.length_c   1.000
_cell.angle_alpha   90.00
_cell.angle_beta   90.00
_cell.angle_gamma   90.00
#
_symmetry.space_group_name_H-M   'P 1'
#
loop_
_entity.id
_entity.type
_entity.pdbx_description
1 polymer ?
#
loop_
_entity_poly.entity_id
_entity_poly.type
_entity_poly.pdbx_seq_one_letter_code
_entity_poly.pdbx_strand_id
1 'polypeptide(L)'
;MCLLIKAEDIFNESNHSLVIPQLVINGSDKFWKNTIYMLECMAQFAQAGHISAWRIKLEDNSLQNHIAIEPSGEKIVVQEYKSGITALKDGDTDVAFKHFTSAIEKYNGHSQAYERRGKVNFKLQNYETAIHDYAKSIELNTYSPKAYFGRAVAYATIGELNLAIQDLEFAIKNSIPMQPIYWKSRRRKGEYHFLLQQYDKAAFEFKFFTKRDFKEEDPNFRWKKRALIYYSKSLLELGETQEARNAWKTAIKISGSAPIDESIKNYLDVAFDSNLDTTVSKKINV
;
A
#
# COMPACT_ATOMS: atom_id res chain seq x y z
N MET A 1 -4.16 30.28 8.93
CA MET A 1 -3.50 30.82 7.72
C MET A 1 -4.22 30.22 6.53
N CYS A 2 -5.05 31.02 5.85
CA CYS A 2 -5.84 30.57 4.71
C CYS A 2 -4.86 30.32 3.54
N LEU A 3 -4.66 29.07 3.15
CA LEU A 3 -3.94 28.77 1.91
C LEU A 3 -4.91 29.05 0.76
N LEU A 4 -4.82 30.27 0.23
CA LEU A 4 -5.33 30.62 -1.09
C LEU A 4 -4.47 29.87 -2.10
N ILE A 5 -4.92 28.68 -2.49
CA ILE A 5 -4.37 27.98 -3.63
C ILE A 5 -4.97 28.63 -4.87
N LYS A 6 -4.13 29.12 -5.78
CA LYS A 6 -4.65 29.73 -7.00
C LYS A 6 -5.07 28.62 -7.95
N ALA A 7 -6.13 28.86 -8.72
CA ALA A 7 -6.62 27.88 -9.70
C ALA A 7 -5.52 27.42 -10.66
N GLU A 8 -4.64 28.34 -11.05
CA GLU A 8 -3.44 28.11 -11.86
C GLU A 8 -2.41 27.12 -11.24
N ASP A 9 -2.41 26.94 -9.92
CA ASP A 9 -1.47 26.04 -9.22
C ASP A 9 -1.97 24.58 -9.14
N ILE A 10 -3.28 24.36 -9.31
CA ILE A 10 -3.93 23.06 -9.14
C ILE A 10 -4.65 22.59 -10.38
N PHE A 11 -5.13 23.48 -11.24
CA PHE A 11 -5.86 23.13 -12.44
C PHE A 11 -4.92 23.14 -13.64
N ASN A 12 -4.69 21.95 -14.19
CA ASN A 12 -3.96 21.79 -15.44
C ASN A 12 -4.97 21.86 -16.60
N GLU A 13 -4.95 23.00 -17.29
CA GLU A 13 -5.86 23.30 -18.40
C GLU A 13 -5.68 22.35 -19.59
N SER A 14 -4.44 21.90 -19.86
CA SER A 14 -4.14 21.05 -21.01
C SER A 14 -4.79 19.66 -20.93
N ASN A 15 -5.09 19.17 -19.74
CA ASN A 15 -5.66 17.85 -19.50
C ASN A 15 -6.94 17.88 -18.64
N HIS A 16 -7.49 19.07 -18.39
CA HIS A 16 -8.70 19.30 -17.58
C HIS A 16 -8.65 18.59 -16.21
N SER A 17 -7.47 18.50 -15.60
CA SER A 17 -7.28 17.77 -14.34
C SER A 17 -6.90 18.72 -13.20
N LEU A 18 -7.27 18.34 -11.99
CA LEU A 18 -6.98 19.11 -10.78
C LEU A 18 -5.99 18.33 -9.92
N VAL A 19 -4.73 18.76 -9.87
CA VAL A 19 -3.64 18.16 -9.11
C VAL A 19 -3.54 18.89 -7.77
N ILE A 20 -4.09 18.29 -6.71
CA ILE A 20 -3.93 18.82 -5.34
C ILE A 20 -2.75 18.10 -4.69
N PRO A 21 -1.64 18.79 -4.37
CA PRO A 21 -0.60 18.23 -3.50
C PRO A 21 -1.22 17.77 -2.17
N GLN A 22 -0.69 16.72 -1.54
CA GLN A 22 -1.19 16.29 -0.23
C GLN A 22 -1.14 17.45 0.77
N LEU A 23 -2.30 18.05 1.03
CA LEU A 23 -2.44 19.20 1.92
C LEU A 23 -3.24 18.78 3.15
N VAL A 24 -2.66 18.99 4.32
CA VAL A 24 -3.33 18.81 5.62
C VAL A 24 -3.82 20.18 6.08
N ILE A 25 -5.13 20.33 6.24
CA ILE A 25 -5.78 21.59 6.65
C ILE A 25 -6.51 21.37 7.98
N ASN A 26 -6.36 22.31 8.91
CA ASN A 26 -7.08 22.34 10.17
C ASN A 26 -8.45 23.01 9.98
N GLY A 27 -9.53 22.41 10.49
CA GLY A 27 -10.87 22.99 10.37
C GLY A 27 -11.86 22.40 11.37
N SER A 28 -12.94 23.14 11.65
CA SER A 28 -14.04 22.67 12.49
C SER A 28 -14.89 21.61 11.79
N ASP A 29 -15.70 20.86 12.53
CA ASP A 29 -16.64 19.88 11.98
C ASP A 29 -17.57 20.50 10.93
N LYS A 30 -18.03 21.73 11.17
CA LYS A 30 -18.86 22.48 10.23
C LYS A 30 -18.09 22.82 8.94
N PHE A 31 -16.84 23.26 9.06
CA PHE A 31 -15.96 23.52 7.92
C PHE A 31 -15.79 22.25 7.07
N TRP A 32 -15.54 21.12 7.72
CA TRP A 32 -15.36 19.85 7.02
C TRP A 32 -16.65 19.41 6.34
N LYS A 33 -17.79 19.40 7.03
CA LYS A 33 -19.09 19.05 6.45
C LYS A 33 -19.43 19.89 5.22
N ASN A 34 -19.30 21.23 5.32
CA ASN A 34 -19.58 22.13 4.20
C ASN A 34 -18.63 21.90 3.01
N THR A 35 -17.34 21.68 3.29
CA THR A 35 -16.34 21.43 2.24
C THR A 35 -16.58 20.08 1.56
N ILE A 36 -16.90 19.03 2.33
CA ILE A 36 -17.20 17.70 1.78
C ILE A 36 -18.41 17.77 0.84
N TYR A 37 -19.52 18.41 1.23
CA TYR A 37 -20.68 18.54 0.36
C TYR A 37 -20.35 19.28 -0.95
N MET A 38 -19.53 20.33 -0.88
CA MET A 38 -19.08 21.04 -2.08
C MET A 38 -18.26 20.11 -3.00
N LEU A 39 -17.32 19.34 -2.44
CA LEU A 39 -16.50 18.39 -3.20
C LEU A 39 -17.34 17.26 -3.80
N GLU A 40 -18.37 16.77 -3.08
CA GLU A 40 -19.33 15.80 -3.58
C GLU A 40 -20.12 16.35 -4.78
N CYS A 41 -20.64 17.58 -4.67
CA CYS A 41 -21.32 18.26 -5.77
C CYS A 41 -20.41 18.39 -7.00
N MET A 42 -19.15 18.80 -6.81
CA MET A 42 -18.18 18.90 -7.91
C MET A 42 -17.90 17.55 -8.57
N ALA A 43 -17.75 16.49 -7.76
CA ALA A 43 -17.45 15.15 -8.25
C ALA A 43 -18.55 14.56 -9.15
N GLN A 44 -19.82 14.94 -8.97
CA GLN A 44 -20.92 14.45 -9.82
C GLN A 44 -20.78 14.87 -11.29
N PHE A 45 -20.11 15.99 -11.57
CA PHE A 45 -19.86 16.46 -12.92
C PHE A 45 -18.67 15.79 -13.60
N ALA A 46 -17.76 15.15 -12.86
CA ALA A 46 -16.61 14.46 -13.42
C ALA A 46 -17.00 13.15 -14.15
N GLN A 47 -16.12 12.69 -15.04
CA GLN A 47 -16.22 11.39 -15.73
C GLN A 47 -15.45 10.28 -14.99
N ALA A 48 -14.37 10.65 -14.31
CA ALA A 48 -13.49 9.76 -13.56
C ALA A 48 -12.73 10.56 -12.49
N GLY A 49 -12.11 9.86 -11.54
CA GLY A 49 -11.29 10.46 -10.49
C GLY A 49 -11.77 10.09 -9.09
N HIS A 50 -10.96 10.43 -8.09
CA HIS A 50 -11.34 10.38 -6.69
C HIS A 50 -10.77 11.57 -5.95
N ILE A 51 -11.54 12.06 -4.99
CA ILE A 51 -11.07 13.01 -4.00
C ILE A 51 -11.08 12.27 -2.67
N SER A 52 -9.93 12.19 -2.01
CA SER A 52 -9.86 11.66 -0.66
C SER A 52 -9.69 12.80 0.34
N ALA A 53 -10.52 12.79 1.36
CA ALA A 53 -10.47 13.74 2.46
C ALA A 53 -10.29 13.00 3.78
N TRP A 54 -9.27 13.39 4.55
CA TRP A 54 -8.99 12.82 5.87
C TRP A 54 -9.24 13.88 6.93
N ARG A 55 -9.89 13.48 8.02
CA ARG A 55 -9.99 14.25 9.25
C ARG A 55 -9.05 13.65 10.27
N ILE A 56 -8.05 14.42 10.68
CA ILE A 56 -7.03 14.02 11.65
C ILE A 56 -7.24 14.84 12.92
N LYS A 57 -7.17 14.18 14.07
CA LYS A 57 -7.12 14.84 15.37
C LYS A 57 -5.68 15.26 15.65
N LEU A 58 -5.44 16.55 15.87
CA LEU A 58 -4.07 17.10 15.92
C LEU A 58 -3.34 16.77 17.21
N GLU A 59 -4.06 16.55 18.32
CA GLU A 59 -3.42 16.28 19.61
C GLU A 59 -2.63 14.96 19.59
N ASP A 60 -3.12 13.96 18.86
CA ASP A 60 -2.56 12.60 18.83
C ASP A 60 -2.28 12.07 17.42
N ASN A 61 -2.50 12.88 16.37
CA ASN A 61 -2.40 12.50 14.96
C ASN A 61 -3.25 11.28 14.58
N SER A 62 -4.33 11.01 15.32
CA SER A 62 -5.24 9.90 15.01
C SER A 62 -6.16 10.24 13.84
N LEU A 63 -6.34 9.29 12.92
CA LEU A 63 -7.33 9.41 11.86
C LEU A 63 -8.73 9.23 12.45
N GLN A 64 -9.54 10.28 12.41
CA GLN A 64 -10.91 10.27 12.91
C GLN A 64 -11.89 9.84 11.82
N ASN A 65 -11.69 10.33 10.60
CA ASN A 65 -12.56 10.00 9.47
C ASN A 65 -11.81 10.05 8.14
N HIS A 66 -12.22 9.24 7.18
CA HIS A 66 -11.75 9.28 5.80
C HIS A 66 -12.94 9.09 4.87
N ILE A 67 -13.13 10.04 3.95
CA ILE A 67 -14.13 9.95 2.88
C ILE A 67 -13.39 9.89 1.54
N ALA A 68 -13.79 8.92 0.72
CA ALA A 68 -13.43 8.87 -0.68
C ALA A 68 -14.65 9.28 -1.50
N ILE A 69 -14.55 10.41 -2.19
CA ILE A 69 -15.57 10.97 -3.06
C ILE A 69 -15.21 10.55 -4.49
N GLU A 70 -16.12 9.81 -5.11
CA GLU A 70 -16.01 9.40 -6.51
C GLU A 70 -17.27 9.86 -7.26
N PRO A 71 -17.20 10.09 -8.58
CA PRO A 71 -18.37 10.41 -9.38
C PRO A 71 -19.48 9.38 -9.20
N SER A 72 -20.72 9.84 -9.08
CA SER A 72 -21.88 8.97 -8.85
C SER A 72 -22.98 9.05 -9.90
N GLY A 73 -22.83 9.90 -10.92
CA GLY A 73 -23.84 10.14 -11.94
C GLY A 73 -24.04 9.00 -12.94
N GLU A 74 -25.05 9.16 -13.80
CA GLU A 74 -25.51 8.17 -14.80
C GLU A 74 -24.58 8.03 -16.03
N LYS A 75 -23.44 8.74 -16.04
CA LYS A 75 -22.48 8.65 -17.15
C LYS A 75 -22.01 7.20 -17.29
N ILE A 76 -22.03 6.68 -18.52
CA ILE A 76 -21.66 5.29 -18.83
C ILE A 76 -20.30 4.93 -18.22
N VAL A 77 -19.28 5.80 -18.36
CA VAL A 77 -17.95 5.62 -17.77
C VAL A 77 -18.01 5.32 -16.27
N VAL A 78 -18.83 6.08 -15.53
CA VAL A 78 -18.99 5.96 -14.07
C VAL A 78 -19.71 4.67 -13.71
N GLN A 79 -20.77 4.32 -14.46
CA GLN A 79 -21.52 3.09 -14.24
C GLN A 79 -20.67 1.86 -14.49
N GLU A 80 -19.95 1.81 -15.62
CA GLU A 80 -19.03 0.72 -15.94
C GLU A 80 -17.94 0.56 -14.87
N TYR A 81 -17.29 1.64 -14.44
CA TYR A 81 -16.29 1.58 -13.39
C TYR A 81 -16.87 1.05 -12.06
N LYS A 82 -18.06 1.51 -11.67
CA LYS A 82 -18.74 1.05 -10.45
C LYS A 82 -19.14 -0.44 -10.53
N SER A 83 -19.71 -0.86 -11.65
CA SER A 83 -20.05 -2.28 -11.90
C SER A 83 -18.81 -3.16 -11.84
N GLY A 84 -17.69 -2.71 -12.40
CA GLY A 84 -16.41 -3.40 -12.29
C GLY A 84 -15.90 -3.53 -10.84
N ILE A 85 -16.07 -2.49 -10.01
CA ILE A 85 -15.75 -2.57 -8.58
C ILE A 85 -16.62 -3.59 -7.88
N THR A 86 -17.93 -3.60 -8.13
CA THR A 86 -18.88 -4.54 -7.53
C THR A 86 -18.52 -5.97 -7.91
N ALA A 87 -18.37 -6.26 -9.20
CA ALA A 87 -17.95 -7.57 -9.68
C ALA A 87 -16.61 -8.03 -9.05
N LEU A 88 -15.65 -7.12 -8.88
CA LEU A 88 -14.37 -7.46 -8.23
C LEU A 88 -14.51 -7.80 -6.74
N LYS A 89 -15.51 -7.21 -6.04
CA LYS A 89 -15.84 -7.54 -4.64
C LYS A 89 -16.54 -8.89 -4.56
N ASP A 90 -17.41 -9.17 -5.50
CA ASP A 90 -18.18 -10.43 -5.57
C ASP A 90 -17.30 -11.61 -6.01
N GLY A 91 -16.13 -11.32 -6.60
CA GLY A 91 -15.14 -12.31 -7.01
C GLY A 91 -15.13 -12.59 -8.52
N ASP A 92 -16.11 -12.04 -9.24
CA ASP A 92 -16.32 -12.19 -10.68
C ASP A 92 -15.27 -11.42 -11.49
N THR A 93 -14.08 -12.01 -11.56
CA THR A 93 -12.88 -11.36 -12.10
C THR A 93 -13.01 -11.09 -13.61
N ASP A 94 -13.67 -11.97 -14.36
CA ASP A 94 -13.93 -11.78 -15.80
C ASP A 94 -14.96 -10.67 -16.08
N VAL A 95 -16.00 -10.57 -15.24
CA VAL A 95 -17.01 -9.51 -15.34
C VAL A 95 -16.39 -8.16 -15.00
N ALA A 96 -15.56 -8.12 -13.95
CA ALA A 96 -14.79 -6.94 -13.59
C ALA A 96 -13.85 -6.50 -14.73
N PHE A 97 -13.17 -7.44 -15.39
CA PHE A 97 -12.30 -7.14 -16.54
C PHE A 97 -13.06 -6.43 -17.66
N LYS A 98 -14.24 -6.94 -18.03
CA LYS A 98 -15.08 -6.38 -19.10
C LYS A 98 -15.52 -4.95 -18.76
N HIS A 99 -16.02 -4.74 -17.55
CA HIS A 99 -16.46 -3.42 -17.08
C HIS A 99 -15.32 -2.39 -17.03
N PHE A 100 -14.15 -2.76 -16.51
CA PHE A 100 -13.01 -1.83 -16.51
C PHE A 100 -12.50 -1.53 -17.92
N THR A 101 -12.52 -2.52 -18.82
CA THR A 101 -12.17 -2.31 -20.23
C THR A 101 -13.15 -1.36 -20.91
N SER A 102 -14.46 -1.56 -20.72
CA SER A 102 -15.50 -0.66 -21.22
C SER A 102 -15.31 0.77 -20.69
N ALA A 103 -15.07 0.95 -19.38
CA ALA A 103 -14.81 2.26 -18.80
C ALA A 103 -13.58 2.97 -19.44
N ILE A 104 -12.51 2.23 -19.70
CA ILE A 104 -11.28 2.74 -20.36
C ILE A 104 -11.54 3.10 -21.83
N GLU A 105 -12.31 2.30 -22.56
CA GLU A 105 -12.67 2.58 -23.96
C GLU A 105 -13.53 3.84 -24.08
N LYS A 106 -14.44 4.06 -23.11
CA LYS A 106 -15.28 5.26 -23.06
C LYS A 106 -14.50 6.50 -22.60
N TYR A 107 -13.52 6.34 -21.71
CA TYR A 107 -12.65 7.42 -21.26
C TYR A 107 -11.24 6.90 -20.94
N ASN A 108 -10.31 7.10 -21.88
CA ASN A 108 -8.92 6.64 -21.75
C ASN A 108 -8.09 7.42 -20.71
N GLY A 109 -8.63 8.50 -20.13
CA GLY A 109 -8.03 9.22 -19.00
C GLY A 109 -8.37 8.62 -17.63
N HIS A 110 -9.07 7.47 -17.58
CA HIS A 110 -9.54 6.89 -16.31
C HIS A 110 -8.44 6.14 -15.55
N SER A 111 -7.52 6.87 -14.91
CA SER A 111 -6.39 6.29 -14.15
C SER A 111 -6.78 5.13 -13.20
N GLN A 112 -7.88 5.25 -12.46
CA GLN A 112 -8.32 4.19 -11.53
C GLN A 112 -8.85 2.94 -12.24
N ALA A 113 -9.48 3.06 -13.42
CA ALA A 113 -9.94 1.89 -14.16
C ALA A 113 -8.74 1.07 -14.65
N TYR A 114 -7.66 1.73 -15.09
CA TYR A 114 -6.38 1.07 -15.37
C TYR A 114 -5.79 0.39 -14.12
N GLU A 115 -5.76 1.05 -12.95
CA GLU A 115 -5.29 0.40 -11.69
C GLU A 115 -6.08 -0.86 -11.38
N ARG A 116 -7.41 -0.78 -11.49
CA ARG A 116 -8.30 -1.90 -11.19
C ARG A 116 -8.19 -3.02 -12.21
N ARG A 117 -8.09 -2.71 -13.50
CA ARG A 117 -7.85 -3.71 -14.56
C ARG A 117 -6.48 -4.36 -14.40
N GLY A 118 -5.45 -3.61 -14.02
CA GLY A 118 -4.14 -4.16 -13.67
C GLY A 118 -4.23 -5.16 -12.52
N LYS A 119 -5.01 -4.86 -11.47
CA LYS A 119 -5.27 -5.80 -10.37
C LYS A 119 -6.01 -7.05 -10.83
N VAL A 120 -6.96 -6.91 -11.76
CA VAL A 120 -7.69 -8.04 -12.36
C VAL A 120 -6.73 -8.91 -13.18
N ASN A 121 -5.92 -8.31 -14.05
CA ASN A 121 -4.90 -9.00 -14.83
C ASN A 121 -3.89 -9.74 -13.93
N PHE A 122 -3.47 -9.12 -12.83
CA PHE A 122 -2.59 -9.78 -11.84
C PHE A 122 -3.25 -11.02 -11.22
N LYS A 123 -4.55 -10.95 -10.86
CA LYS A 123 -5.30 -12.12 -10.35
C LYS A 123 -5.43 -13.23 -11.40
N LEU A 124 -5.57 -12.85 -12.67
CA LEU A 124 -5.58 -13.76 -13.82
C LEU A 124 -4.19 -14.26 -14.22
N GLN A 125 -3.13 -13.89 -13.47
CA GLN A 125 -1.73 -14.24 -13.73
C GLN A 125 -1.16 -13.65 -15.03
N ASN A 126 -1.82 -12.65 -15.61
CA ASN A 126 -1.33 -11.87 -16.75
C ASN A 126 -0.41 -10.74 -16.24
N TYR A 127 0.77 -11.08 -15.74
CA TYR A 127 1.62 -10.15 -14.99
C TYR A 127 2.15 -8.99 -15.85
N GLU A 128 2.56 -9.25 -17.08
CA GLU A 128 3.06 -8.24 -18.02
C GLU A 128 1.95 -7.24 -18.38
N THR A 129 0.74 -7.74 -18.65
CA THR A 129 -0.44 -6.89 -18.90
C THR A 129 -0.82 -6.09 -17.65
N ALA A 130 -0.71 -6.68 -16.46
CA ALA A 130 -0.93 -5.96 -15.21
C ALA A 130 0.08 -4.81 -15.03
N ILE A 131 1.37 -5.06 -15.31
CA ILE A 131 2.42 -4.04 -15.27
C ILE A 131 2.11 -2.90 -16.23
N HIS A 132 1.68 -3.21 -17.47
CA HIS A 132 1.28 -2.21 -18.45
C HIS A 132 0.11 -1.34 -17.95
N ASP A 133 -0.95 -1.98 -17.43
CA ASP A 133 -2.11 -1.26 -16.89
C ASP A 133 -1.74 -0.37 -15.70
N TYR A 134 -0.91 -0.87 -14.78
CA TYR A 134 -0.43 -0.04 -13.67
C TYR A 134 0.45 1.12 -14.16
N ALA A 135 1.32 0.88 -15.15
CA ALA A 135 2.14 1.93 -15.74
C ALA A 135 1.27 3.03 -16.37
N LYS A 136 0.20 2.66 -17.10
CA LYS A 136 -0.73 3.63 -17.66
C LYS A 136 -1.50 4.40 -16.58
N SER A 137 -1.89 3.72 -15.49
CA SER A 137 -2.50 4.38 -14.33
C SER A 137 -1.57 5.43 -13.70
N ILE A 138 -0.27 5.13 -13.58
CA ILE A 138 0.77 6.01 -13.05
C ILE A 138 1.03 7.20 -13.99
N GLU A 139 1.07 6.97 -15.30
CA GLU A 139 1.21 8.03 -16.31
C GLU A 139 0.07 9.06 -16.18
N LEU A 140 -1.16 8.57 -15.99
CA LEU A 140 -2.35 9.41 -15.82
C LEU A 140 -2.46 10.04 -14.42
N ASN A 141 -1.89 9.41 -13.39
CA ASN A 141 -1.88 9.91 -12.02
C ASN A 141 -0.60 9.48 -11.29
N THR A 142 0.38 10.38 -11.30
CA THR A 142 1.70 10.16 -10.70
C THR A 142 1.69 10.06 -9.18
N TYR A 143 0.57 10.35 -8.53
CA TYR A 143 0.41 10.36 -7.07
C TYR A 143 -0.36 9.14 -6.54
N SER A 144 -0.65 8.13 -7.36
CA SER A 144 -1.44 6.95 -6.97
C SER A 144 -0.62 5.88 -6.25
N PRO A 145 -0.71 5.73 -4.91
CA PRO A 145 0.09 4.74 -4.18
C PRO A 145 -0.33 3.30 -4.51
N LYS A 146 -1.61 3.12 -4.88
CA LYS A 146 -2.18 1.82 -5.24
C LYS A 146 -1.60 1.31 -6.55
N ALA A 147 -1.41 2.18 -7.54
CA ALA A 147 -0.86 1.80 -8.83
C ALA A 147 0.62 1.41 -8.71
N TYR A 148 1.44 2.21 -8.00
CA TYR A 148 2.82 1.84 -7.69
C TYR A 148 2.91 0.53 -6.89
N PHE A 149 2.11 0.37 -5.83
CA PHE A 149 2.09 -0.86 -5.05
C PHE A 149 1.70 -2.08 -5.89
N GLY A 150 0.68 -1.95 -6.75
CA GLY A 150 0.24 -3.00 -7.64
C GLY A 150 1.34 -3.43 -8.62
N ARG A 151 2.00 -2.46 -9.25
CA ARG A 151 3.11 -2.71 -10.17
C ARG A 151 4.32 -3.32 -9.48
N ALA A 152 4.64 -2.86 -8.26
CA ALA A 152 5.70 -3.45 -7.46
C ALA A 152 5.47 -4.94 -7.18
N VAL A 153 4.24 -5.31 -6.82
CA VAL A 153 3.90 -6.71 -6.59
C VAL A 153 4.00 -7.52 -7.88
N ALA A 154 3.56 -6.98 -9.02
CA ALA A 154 3.69 -7.63 -10.32
C ALA A 154 5.16 -7.82 -10.74
N TYR A 155 6.00 -6.78 -10.60
CA TYR A 155 7.44 -6.88 -10.83
C TYR A 155 8.10 -7.95 -9.97
N ALA A 156 7.79 -7.98 -8.67
CA ALA A 156 8.34 -8.98 -7.77
C ALA A 156 7.92 -10.40 -8.17
N THR A 157 6.71 -10.59 -8.70
CA THR A 157 6.24 -11.90 -9.17
C THR A 157 7.01 -12.40 -10.40
N ILE A 158 7.48 -11.50 -11.27
CA ILE A 158 8.31 -11.86 -12.43
C ILE A 158 9.83 -11.79 -12.14
N GLY A 159 10.23 -11.64 -10.87
CA GLY A 159 11.64 -11.65 -10.44
C GLY A 159 12.33 -10.29 -10.40
N GLU A 160 11.66 -9.22 -10.81
CA GLU A 160 12.22 -7.86 -10.90
C GLU A 160 12.18 -7.11 -9.56
N LEU A 161 12.90 -7.64 -8.55
CA LEU A 161 12.85 -7.13 -7.18
C LEU A 161 13.35 -5.69 -7.03
N ASN A 162 14.36 -5.27 -7.81
CA ASN A 162 14.87 -3.89 -7.75
C ASN A 162 13.83 -2.87 -8.25
N LEU A 163 13.12 -3.18 -9.35
CA LEU A 163 12.02 -2.35 -9.84
C LEU A 163 10.86 -2.33 -8.85
N ALA A 164 10.56 -3.48 -8.23
CA ALA A 164 9.55 -3.56 -7.19
C ALA A 164 9.86 -2.67 -5.99
N ILE A 165 11.11 -2.66 -5.51
CA ILE A 165 11.56 -1.81 -4.41
C ILE A 165 11.40 -0.32 -4.77
N GLN A 166 11.79 0.08 -5.98
CA GLN A 166 11.65 1.46 -6.45
C GLN A 166 10.17 1.90 -6.46
N ASP A 167 9.27 1.06 -6.97
CA ASP A 167 7.83 1.37 -6.96
C ASP A 167 7.27 1.43 -5.53
N LEU A 168 7.74 0.59 -4.61
CA LEU A 168 7.32 0.69 -3.20
C LEU A 168 7.79 1.98 -2.54
N GLU A 169 8.95 2.52 -2.92
CA GLU A 169 9.39 3.84 -2.45
C GLU A 169 8.44 4.94 -2.92
N PHE A 170 8.01 4.91 -4.17
CA PHE A 170 6.99 5.83 -4.67
C PHE A 170 5.63 5.64 -3.99
N ALA A 171 5.21 4.39 -3.71
CA ALA A 171 3.99 4.12 -2.96
C ALA A 171 4.05 4.70 -1.53
N ILE A 172 5.19 4.57 -0.84
CA ILE A 172 5.42 5.15 0.49
C ILE A 172 5.42 6.68 0.40
N LYS A 173 6.14 7.27 -0.55
CA LYS A 173 6.24 8.72 -0.74
C LYS A 173 4.89 9.38 -1.01
N ASN A 174 4.02 8.71 -1.76
CA ASN A 174 2.71 9.22 -2.14
C ASN A 174 1.58 8.79 -1.18
N SER A 175 1.89 8.13 -0.06
CA SER A 175 0.91 7.77 0.97
C SER A 175 1.29 8.33 2.33
N ILE A 176 0.34 8.34 3.25
CA ILE A 176 0.55 8.81 4.63
C ILE A 176 0.52 7.64 5.62
N PRO A 177 1.21 7.72 6.77
CA PRO A 177 1.24 6.67 7.78
C PRO A 177 -0.13 6.23 8.34
N MET A 178 -1.17 7.04 8.17
CA MET A 178 -2.54 6.69 8.55
C MET A 178 -3.20 5.72 7.57
N GLN A 179 -2.66 5.57 6.36
CA GLN A 179 -3.21 4.65 5.35
C GLN A 179 -2.56 3.27 5.47
N PRO A 180 -3.34 2.17 5.40
CA PRO A 180 -2.79 0.83 5.45
C PRO A 180 -1.75 0.54 4.35
N ILE A 181 -1.88 1.18 3.19
CA ILE A 181 -0.96 1.00 2.05
C ILE A 181 0.47 1.45 2.37
N TYR A 182 0.65 2.45 3.23
CA TYR A 182 1.95 2.95 3.64
C TYR A 182 2.76 1.84 4.35
N TRP A 183 2.16 1.24 5.38
CA TRP A 183 2.78 0.17 6.15
C TRP A 183 2.89 -1.13 5.34
N LYS A 184 1.88 -1.43 4.52
CA LYS A 184 1.92 -2.58 3.61
C LYS A 184 3.09 -2.47 2.63
N SER A 185 3.36 -1.27 2.12
CA SER A 185 4.47 -1.00 1.20
C SER A 185 5.82 -1.12 1.89
N ARG A 186 5.99 -0.52 3.08
CA ARG A 186 7.21 -0.69 3.89
C ARG A 186 7.53 -2.14 4.20
N ARG A 187 6.53 -2.91 4.65
CA ARG A 187 6.71 -4.35 4.91
C ARG A 187 7.15 -5.11 3.66
N ARG A 188 6.49 -4.90 2.51
CA ARG A 188 6.89 -5.54 1.25
C ARG A 188 8.30 -5.14 0.83
N LYS A 189 8.69 -3.88 1.04
CA LYS A 189 10.02 -3.38 0.72
C LYS A 189 11.09 -4.07 1.57
N GLY A 190 10.83 -4.23 2.87
CA GLY A 190 11.67 -5.03 3.76
C GLY A 190 11.78 -6.50 3.33
N GLU A 191 10.66 -7.12 2.93
CA GLU A 191 10.67 -8.49 2.39
C GLU A 191 11.52 -8.62 1.12
N TYR A 192 11.45 -7.65 0.20
CA TYR A 192 12.24 -7.69 -1.04
C TYR A 192 13.72 -7.40 -0.80
N HIS A 193 14.06 -6.46 0.09
CA HIS A 193 15.45 -6.28 0.54
C HIS A 193 16.00 -7.55 1.19
N PHE A 194 15.19 -8.25 1.99
CA PHE A 194 15.59 -9.51 2.62
C PHE A 194 15.90 -10.60 1.58
N LEU A 195 15.05 -10.74 0.55
CA LEU A 195 15.29 -11.69 -0.55
C LEU A 195 16.57 -11.36 -1.33
N LEU A 196 16.93 -10.09 -1.43
CA LEU A 196 18.18 -9.62 -2.04
C LEU A 196 19.38 -9.66 -1.08
N GLN A 197 19.23 -10.23 0.12
CA GLN A 197 20.26 -10.28 1.18
C GLN A 197 20.77 -8.90 1.63
N GLN A 198 19.97 -7.85 1.41
CA GLN A 198 20.24 -6.49 1.87
C GLN A 198 19.70 -6.34 3.30
N TYR A 199 20.31 -7.06 4.24
CA TYR A 199 19.78 -7.22 5.60
C TYR A 199 19.72 -5.92 6.40
N ASP A 200 20.64 -5.00 6.15
CA ASP A 200 20.64 -3.64 6.72
C ASP A 200 19.37 -2.87 6.33
N LYS A 201 19.04 -2.86 5.03
CA LYS A 201 17.84 -2.19 4.50
C LYS A 201 16.56 -2.91 4.90
N ALA A 202 16.59 -4.24 4.93
CA ALA A 202 15.46 -5.04 5.40
C ALA A 202 15.15 -4.74 6.87
N ALA A 203 16.18 -4.78 7.73
CA ALA A 203 16.06 -4.47 9.15
C ALA A 203 15.51 -3.07 9.38
N PHE A 204 15.99 -2.08 8.63
CA PHE A 204 15.47 -0.70 8.67
C PHE A 204 13.95 -0.66 8.44
N GLU A 205 13.45 -1.25 7.35
CA GLU A 205 12.01 -1.20 7.03
C GLU A 205 11.16 -1.97 8.05
N PHE A 206 11.62 -3.14 8.51
CA PHE A 206 10.91 -3.92 9.52
C PHE A 206 10.90 -3.24 10.90
N LYS A 207 11.95 -2.53 11.28
CA LYS A 207 12.00 -1.76 12.53
C LYS A 207 10.87 -0.74 12.62
N PHE A 208 10.65 0.04 11.56
CA PHE A 208 9.54 1.00 11.51
C PHE A 208 8.19 0.30 11.56
N PHE A 209 8.00 -0.78 10.79
CA PHE A 209 6.74 -1.51 10.75
C PHE A 209 6.39 -2.14 12.09
N THR A 210 7.35 -2.80 12.74
CA THR A 210 7.11 -3.55 13.99
C THR A 210 6.95 -2.64 15.21
N LYS A 211 7.57 -1.46 15.20
CA LYS A 211 7.38 -0.42 16.22
C LYS A 211 5.98 0.20 16.19
N ARG A 212 5.27 0.11 15.05
CA ARG A 212 3.89 0.61 14.95
C ARG A 212 2.96 -0.27 15.79
N ASP A 213 2.12 0.40 16.56
CA ASP A 213 1.01 -0.26 17.23
C ASP A 213 -0.19 -0.34 16.26
N PHE A 214 -0.42 -1.54 15.72
CA PHE A 214 -1.55 -1.82 14.86
C PHE A 214 -2.70 -2.31 15.73
N LYS A 215 -3.88 -1.73 15.55
CA LYS A 215 -5.12 -2.28 16.13
C LYS A 215 -5.54 -3.53 15.36
N GLU A 216 -6.32 -4.41 15.96
CA GLU A 216 -6.73 -5.68 15.34
C GLU A 216 -7.48 -5.51 14.01
N GLU A 217 -8.20 -4.39 13.85
CA GLU A 217 -8.93 -4.06 12.62
C GLU A 217 -8.01 -3.57 11.50
N ASP A 218 -6.76 -3.19 11.79
CA ASP A 218 -5.81 -2.77 10.77
C ASP A 218 -5.41 -3.98 9.90
N PRO A 219 -5.53 -3.90 8.57
CA PRO A 219 -5.12 -4.97 7.66
C PRO A 219 -3.65 -5.42 7.82
N ASN A 220 -2.80 -4.57 8.42
CA ASN A 220 -1.40 -4.84 8.68
C ASN A 220 -1.15 -5.58 10.00
N PHE A 221 -2.11 -5.63 10.93
CA PHE A 221 -1.95 -6.28 12.24
C PHE A 221 -1.49 -7.72 12.12
N ARG A 222 -2.17 -8.51 11.28
CA ARG A 222 -1.85 -9.93 11.04
C ARG A 222 -0.42 -10.19 10.53
N TRP A 223 0.25 -9.15 10.01
CA TRP A 223 1.60 -9.26 9.46
C TRP A 223 2.70 -8.91 10.49
N LYS A 224 2.34 -8.43 11.69
CA LYS A 224 3.30 -8.00 12.72
C LYS A 224 4.23 -9.14 13.16
N LYS A 225 3.68 -10.34 13.38
CA LYS A 225 4.49 -11.53 13.73
C LYS A 225 5.51 -11.88 12.65
N ARG A 226 5.06 -11.97 11.38
CA ARG A 226 5.95 -12.24 10.24
C ARG A 226 7.04 -11.17 10.15
N ALA A 227 6.69 -9.90 10.22
CA ALA A 227 7.66 -8.80 10.17
C ALA A 227 8.70 -8.88 11.31
N LEU A 228 8.30 -9.25 12.53
CA LEU A 228 9.24 -9.45 13.64
C LEU A 228 10.20 -10.63 13.41
N ILE A 229 9.73 -11.70 12.77
CA ILE A 229 10.56 -12.87 12.43
C ILE A 229 11.62 -12.49 11.39
N TYR A 230 11.21 -11.84 10.30
CA TYR A 230 12.16 -11.36 9.29
C TYR A 230 13.08 -10.28 9.84
N TYR A 231 12.60 -9.42 10.76
CA TYR A 231 13.44 -8.46 11.47
C TYR A 231 14.52 -9.15 12.29
N SER A 232 14.11 -10.12 13.12
CA SER A 232 15.01 -10.91 13.94
C SER A 232 16.07 -11.63 13.11
N LYS A 233 15.67 -12.28 12.02
CA LYS A 233 16.61 -12.93 11.10
C LYS A 233 17.56 -11.94 10.44
N SER A 234 17.08 -10.78 9.98
CA SER A 234 17.93 -9.73 9.39
C SER A 234 18.97 -9.24 10.41
N LEU A 235 18.57 -9.02 11.66
CA LEU A 235 19.47 -8.59 12.73
C LEU A 235 20.53 -9.64 13.08
N LEU A 236 20.19 -10.93 13.05
CA LEU A 236 21.17 -12.00 13.25
C LEU A 236 22.26 -11.99 12.17
N GLU A 237 21.89 -11.78 10.90
CA GLU A 237 22.85 -11.67 9.79
C GLU A 237 23.77 -10.45 9.94
N LEU A 238 23.29 -9.40 10.61
CA LEU A 238 24.08 -8.21 10.94
C LEU A 238 24.92 -8.36 12.23
N GLY A 239 24.82 -9.49 12.94
CA GLY A 239 25.49 -9.71 14.22
C GLY A 239 24.83 -9.02 15.43
N GLU A 240 23.64 -8.44 15.25
CA GLU A 240 22.89 -7.74 16.30
C GLU A 240 22.07 -8.71 17.18
N THR A 241 22.76 -9.67 17.79
CA THR A 241 22.16 -10.85 18.45
C THR A 241 21.16 -10.51 19.56
N GLN A 242 21.42 -9.46 20.36
CA GLN A 242 20.54 -9.11 21.48
C GLN A 242 19.21 -8.52 21.00
N GLU A 243 19.25 -7.60 20.02
CA GLU A 243 18.04 -7.03 19.45
C GLU A 243 17.26 -8.09 18.67
N ALA A 244 17.96 -8.97 17.95
CA ALA A 244 17.36 -10.10 17.26
C ALA A 244 16.59 -11.03 18.21
N ARG A 245 17.18 -11.38 19.36
CA ARG A 245 16.54 -12.20 20.39
C ARG A 245 15.29 -11.52 20.96
N ASN A 246 15.33 -10.21 21.18
CA ASN A 246 14.19 -9.45 21.67
C ASN A 246 13.03 -9.40 20.65
N ALA A 247 13.35 -9.20 19.36
CA ALA A 247 12.37 -9.24 18.28
C ALA A 247 11.71 -10.63 18.18
N TRP A 248 12.51 -11.69 18.26
CA TRP A 248 12.04 -13.08 18.27
C TRP A 248 11.10 -13.38 19.45
N LYS A 249 11.51 -13.04 20.68
CA LYS A 249 10.68 -13.21 21.88
C LYS A 249 9.34 -12.48 21.78
N THR A 250 9.32 -11.32 21.13
CA THR A 250 8.08 -10.59 20.86
C THR A 250 7.22 -11.32 19.83
N ALA A 251 7.82 -11.87 18.77
CA ALA A 251 7.12 -12.57 17.70
C ALA A 251 6.36 -13.80 18.19
N ILE A 252 6.99 -14.64 19.02
CA ILE A 252 6.40 -15.90 19.49
C ILE A 252 5.19 -15.70 20.42
N LYS A 253 5.09 -14.53 21.08
CA LYS A 253 3.94 -14.17 21.93
C LYS A 253 2.70 -13.79 21.12
N ILE A 254 2.84 -13.45 19.85
CA ILE A 254 1.72 -13.07 18.99
C ILE A 254 1.01 -14.33 18.49
N SER A 255 -0.26 -14.50 18.86
CA SER A 255 -1.18 -15.50 18.34
C SER A 255 -1.87 -14.98 17.06
N GLY A 256 -2.13 -15.87 16.10
CA GLY A 256 -2.77 -15.51 14.82
C GLY A 256 -1.88 -14.63 13.92
N SER A 257 -1.49 -15.13 12.74
CA SER A 257 -0.71 -14.34 11.80
C SER A 257 -0.90 -14.78 10.36
N ALA A 258 -0.47 -13.93 9.43
CA ALA A 258 -0.22 -14.36 8.07
C ALA A 258 0.78 -15.54 8.04
N PRO A 259 0.78 -16.36 6.96
CA PRO A 259 1.73 -17.45 6.79
C PRO A 259 3.17 -16.98 6.96
N ILE A 260 4.00 -17.80 7.60
CA ILE A 260 5.42 -17.56 7.86
C ILE A 260 6.20 -18.67 7.17
N ASP A 261 7.44 -18.36 6.77
CA ASP A 261 8.38 -19.39 6.34
C ASP A 261 8.86 -20.18 7.58
N GLU A 262 8.39 -21.41 7.72
CA GLU A 262 8.73 -22.27 8.87
C GLU A 262 10.23 -22.58 8.93
N SER A 263 10.97 -22.51 7.81
CA SER A 263 12.42 -22.72 7.85
C SER A 263 13.12 -21.60 8.63
N ILE A 264 12.72 -20.35 8.41
CA ILE A 264 13.23 -19.19 9.15
C ILE A 264 12.82 -19.30 10.61
N LYS A 265 11.58 -19.69 10.88
CA LYS A 265 11.08 -19.86 12.25
C LYS A 265 11.91 -20.90 13.01
N ASN A 266 12.07 -22.09 12.44
CA ASN A 266 12.85 -23.19 13.03
C ASN A 266 14.32 -22.80 13.23
N TYR A 267 14.90 -22.07 12.29
CA TYR A 267 16.25 -21.52 12.45
C TYR A 267 16.35 -20.61 13.68
N LEU A 268 15.39 -19.71 13.88
CA LEU A 268 15.38 -18.80 15.04
C LEU A 268 15.06 -19.53 16.35
N ASP A 269 14.20 -20.55 16.32
CA ASP A 269 13.94 -21.45 17.46
C ASP A 269 15.26 -22.06 17.94
N VAL A 270 16.08 -22.62 17.04
CA VAL A 270 17.39 -23.19 17.37
C VAL A 270 18.40 -22.12 17.79
N ALA A 271 18.47 -20.99 17.07
CA ALA A 271 19.43 -19.92 17.34
C ALA A 271 19.21 -19.25 18.70
N PHE A 272 17.98 -19.26 19.20
CA PHE A 272 17.61 -18.61 20.47
C PHE A 272 17.12 -19.57 21.55
N ASP A 273 17.25 -20.88 21.34
CA ASP A 273 16.88 -21.89 22.33
C ASP A 273 17.53 -21.55 23.68
N SER A 274 16.70 -21.48 24.73
CA SER A 274 17.14 -21.21 26.09
C SER A 274 17.89 -22.40 26.72
N ASN A 275 17.88 -23.57 26.09
CA ASN A 275 18.52 -24.79 26.58
C ASN A 275 19.84 -25.15 25.89
N LEU A 276 20.26 -24.42 24.85
CA LEU A 276 21.54 -24.66 24.17
C LEU A 276 22.58 -23.63 24.61
N ASP A 277 23.39 -24.06 25.55
CA ASP A 277 24.59 -23.36 25.99
C ASP A 277 25.62 -23.28 24.84
N THR A 278 25.60 -22.16 24.11
CA THR A 278 26.68 -21.49 23.38
C THR A 278 27.76 -22.29 22.61
N THR A 279 27.55 -23.53 22.18
CA THR A 279 28.58 -24.30 21.43
C THR A 279 28.26 -24.61 19.95
N VAL A 280 27.10 -24.22 19.41
CA VAL A 280 26.70 -24.61 18.03
C VAL A 280 26.82 -23.47 17.00
N SER A 281 27.24 -22.26 17.38
CA SER A 281 27.32 -21.11 16.45
C SER A 281 28.47 -21.15 15.42
N LYS A 282 29.15 -22.29 15.21
CA LYS A 282 30.23 -22.43 14.22
C LYS A 282 30.08 -23.54 13.17
N LYS A 283 28.93 -24.22 13.08
CA LYS A 283 28.74 -25.27 12.05
C LYS A 283 27.38 -25.23 11.37
N ILE A 284 27.06 -24.13 10.69
CA ILE A 284 26.12 -24.18 9.56
C ILE A 284 26.65 -23.22 8.48
N ASN A 285 27.65 -23.70 7.74
CA ASN A 285 28.05 -23.20 6.42
C ASN A 285 28.58 -24.42 5.66
N VAL A 286 27.68 -25.11 4.95
CA VAL A 286 27.91 -25.83 3.69
C VAL A 286 26.65 -25.70 2.86
#